data_AF-A0A527ZYK7-F1
#
_entry.id   AF-A0A527ZYK7-F1
#
_cell.length_a   1.000
_cell.length_b   1.000
_cell.length_c   1.000
_cell.angle_alpha   90.00
_cell.angle_beta   90.00
_cell.angle_gamma   90.00
#
_symmetry.space_group_name_H-M   'P 1'
#
loop_
_entity.id
_entity.type
_entity.pdbx_description
1 polymer ?
#
loop_
_entity_poly.entity_id
_entity_poly.type
_entity_poly.pdbx_seq_one_letter_code
_entity_poly.pdbx_strand_id
1 'polypeptide(L)'
;MAVSITNGHNTSQSSPIPEHILKRFHRWAVGPDTDPWPRRLVAWARAPRKKATLRRFLWWIRSTSRTYKLPNHNENLAIGWFTSEAPKNPLIDGCGFVIHASEGENGELWTRVGNRCLSAFRQLKNIEIHYLIALREFGAVYYAAAMEGAYGMAAVPMMRPIAIDPFNSDALVYAGVHQCVLGQIGFRVDTRVHAIQIQRLEDFARPFGTAHAGDSLTENDNVEDMAELGGIWRALHGNIHRTVAGALTRDDHAMAILDAGASSGLVHVLVDTGQAAAAAGLVWRGCDRENFWLLKVSAEGCDLLRVEQGVETAVASDKRHRLKPNSTHSLQVLD
;
A
#
# COMPACT_ATOMS: atom_id res chain seq x y z
N MET A 1 -10.71 -11.92 -0.87
CA MET A 1 -9.64 -12.92 -0.66
C MET A 1 -8.90 -12.54 0.61
N ALA A 2 -8.77 -13.48 1.53
CA ALA A 2 -7.95 -13.35 2.74
C ALA A 2 -6.73 -14.27 2.64
N VAL A 3 -5.56 -13.79 3.01
CA VAL A 3 -4.31 -14.55 3.01
C VAL A 3 -3.59 -14.31 4.33
N SER A 4 -3.25 -15.39 5.05
CA SER A 4 -2.25 -15.32 6.11
C SER A 4 -0.90 -15.76 5.58
N ILE A 5 0.11 -14.90 5.73
CA ILE A 5 1.45 -15.16 5.22
C ILE A 5 2.53 -14.56 6.11
N THR A 6 3.64 -15.29 6.25
CA THR A 6 4.91 -14.75 6.70
C THR A 6 5.82 -14.60 5.48
N ASN A 7 6.12 -13.37 5.07
CA ASN A 7 7.10 -13.15 4.00
C ASN A 7 8.50 -13.47 4.51
N GLY A 8 9.28 -14.21 3.73
CA GLY A 8 10.60 -14.64 4.17
C GLY A 8 11.52 -13.45 4.46
N HIS A 9 11.56 -12.47 3.57
CA HIS A 9 12.30 -11.23 3.82
C HIS A 9 11.80 -10.08 2.92
N ASN A 10 11.25 -9.03 3.54
CA ASN A 10 10.65 -7.89 2.86
C ASN A 10 11.62 -7.04 2.04
N THR A 11 12.93 -7.12 2.31
CA THR A 11 13.98 -6.43 1.54
C THR A 11 14.62 -7.32 0.48
N SER A 12 14.05 -8.51 0.22
CA SER A 12 14.50 -9.37 -0.87
C SER A 12 14.41 -8.61 -2.18
N GLN A 13 15.53 -8.46 -2.86
CA GLN A 13 15.61 -7.84 -4.17
C GLN A 13 16.63 -8.56 -5.04
N SER A 14 16.43 -8.51 -6.34
CA SER A 14 17.43 -8.93 -7.31
C SER A 14 18.17 -7.68 -7.79
N SER A 15 19.46 -7.62 -7.46
CA SER A 15 20.37 -6.58 -7.91
C SER A 15 21.77 -7.17 -8.06
N PRO A 16 22.64 -6.59 -8.91
CA PRO A 16 24.02 -7.00 -8.97
C PRO A 16 24.66 -6.86 -7.59
N ILE A 17 25.27 -7.93 -7.10
CA ILE A 17 25.87 -7.88 -5.78
C ILE A 17 27.16 -7.04 -5.87
N PRO A 18 27.25 -5.90 -5.15
CA PRO A 18 28.35 -4.95 -5.29
C PRO A 18 29.66 -5.50 -4.71
N GLU A 19 29.59 -6.47 -3.80
CA GLU A 19 30.77 -7.06 -3.18
C GLU A 19 31.59 -7.92 -4.15
N HIS A 20 32.91 -7.72 -4.11
CA HIS A 20 33.87 -8.51 -4.87
C HIS A 20 33.76 -10.00 -4.51
N ILE A 21 33.86 -10.87 -5.51
CA ILE A 21 33.63 -12.30 -5.35
C ILE A 21 34.55 -12.96 -4.31
N LEU A 22 35.80 -12.50 -4.22
CA LEU A 22 36.78 -12.97 -3.23
C LEU A 22 36.31 -12.74 -1.79
N LYS A 23 35.65 -11.61 -1.53
CA LYS A 23 35.12 -11.28 -0.21
C LYS A 23 33.98 -12.23 0.19
N ARG A 24 33.21 -12.74 -0.78
CA ARG A 24 32.13 -13.72 -0.53
C ARG A 24 32.68 -15.09 -0.20
N PHE A 25 33.69 -15.55 -0.94
CA PHE A 25 34.39 -16.80 -0.61
C PHE A 25 35.07 -16.70 0.76
N HIS A 26 35.70 -15.57 1.06
CA HIS A 26 36.29 -15.31 2.37
C HIS A 26 35.23 -15.37 3.49
N ARG A 27 34.11 -14.64 3.37
CA ARG A 27 33.02 -14.70 4.37
C ARG A 27 32.41 -16.09 4.51
N TRP A 28 32.28 -16.85 3.42
CA TRP A 28 31.85 -18.24 3.48
C TRP A 28 32.87 -19.14 4.20
N ALA A 29 34.16 -18.92 3.96
CA ALA A 29 35.22 -19.68 4.62
C ALA A 29 35.28 -19.38 6.12
N VAL A 30 35.17 -18.09 6.50
CA VAL A 30 35.24 -17.63 7.90
C VAL A 30 33.95 -17.97 8.67
N GLY A 31 32.78 -17.87 8.05
CA GLY A 31 31.50 -18.13 8.73
C GLY A 31 31.16 -17.11 9.84
N PRO A 32 30.11 -17.34 10.64
CA PRO A 32 30.08 -16.80 12.00
C PRO A 32 31.24 -17.45 12.76
N ASP A 33 31.99 -16.72 13.57
CA ASP A 33 33.26 -17.12 14.23
C ASP A 33 33.18 -18.36 15.18
N THR A 34 32.17 -19.22 15.02
CA THR A 34 31.91 -20.45 15.76
C THR A 34 32.57 -21.70 15.14
N ASP A 35 32.97 -21.69 13.87
CA ASP A 35 33.64 -22.83 13.22
C ASP A 35 34.85 -22.39 12.37
N PRO A 36 36.08 -22.85 12.67
CA PRO A 36 37.26 -22.49 11.88
C PRO A 36 37.18 -23.07 10.46
N TRP A 37 37.63 -22.29 9.47
CA TRP A 37 37.53 -22.58 8.04
C TRP A 37 37.98 -24.00 7.59
N PRO A 38 39.00 -24.65 8.20
CA PRO A 38 39.39 -26.00 7.78
C PRO A 38 38.31 -27.03 8.11
N ARG A 39 37.59 -26.86 9.22
CA ARG A 39 36.49 -27.76 9.61
C ARG A 39 35.31 -27.61 8.67
N ARG A 40 35.00 -26.40 8.19
CA ARG A 40 33.95 -26.17 7.18
C ARG A 40 34.26 -26.84 5.85
N LEU A 41 35.51 -26.80 5.39
CA LEU A 41 35.92 -27.49 4.16
C LEU A 41 35.80 -29.01 4.30
N VAL A 42 36.24 -29.58 5.42
CA VAL A 42 36.12 -31.02 5.70
C VAL A 42 34.65 -31.42 5.82
N ALA A 43 33.82 -30.63 6.51
CA ALA A 43 32.39 -30.86 6.64
C ALA A 43 31.68 -30.80 5.28
N TRP A 44 32.01 -29.82 4.44
CA TRP A 44 31.50 -29.73 3.07
C TRP A 44 31.94 -30.92 2.20
N ALA A 45 33.21 -31.32 2.28
CA ALA A 45 33.74 -32.48 1.58
C ALA A 45 33.11 -33.80 2.03
N ARG A 46 32.59 -33.87 3.26
CA ARG A 46 31.86 -35.03 3.80
C ARG A 46 30.34 -34.91 3.65
N ALA A 47 29.80 -33.75 3.28
CA ALA A 47 28.37 -33.53 3.18
C ALA A 47 27.75 -34.30 2.00
N PRO A 48 26.59 -34.96 2.18
CA PRO A 48 25.92 -35.71 1.11
C PRO A 48 25.33 -34.81 0.00
N ARG A 49 25.13 -33.51 0.26
CA ARG A 49 24.51 -32.55 -0.69
C ARG A 49 25.47 -31.48 -1.25
N LYS A 50 26.67 -31.88 -1.70
CA LYS A 50 27.70 -30.96 -2.27
C LYS A 50 27.21 -30.10 -3.45
N LYS A 51 26.29 -30.64 -4.25
CA LYS A 51 25.71 -29.97 -5.43
C LYS A 51 25.04 -28.64 -5.09
N ALA A 52 24.45 -28.50 -3.91
CA ALA A 52 23.79 -27.26 -3.48
C ALA A 52 24.79 -26.11 -3.27
N THR A 53 25.90 -26.39 -2.59
CA THR A 53 26.98 -25.41 -2.37
C THR A 53 27.68 -25.04 -3.67
N LEU A 54 27.94 -26.02 -4.55
CA LEU A 54 28.55 -25.75 -5.85
C LEU A 54 27.65 -24.86 -6.73
N ARG A 55 26.34 -25.13 -6.75
CA ARG A 55 25.36 -24.25 -7.42
C ARG A 55 25.37 -22.84 -6.83
N ARG A 56 25.52 -22.71 -5.51
CA ARG A 56 25.63 -21.40 -4.83
C ARG A 56 26.86 -20.63 -5.28
N PHE A 57 28.02 -21.28 -5.36
CA PHE A 57 29.26 -20.65 -5.83
C PHE A 57 29.20 -20.26 -7.31
N LEU A 58 28.67 -21.14 -8.17
CA LEU A 58 28.43 -20.83 -9.58
C LEU A 58 27.47 -19.66 -9.75
N TRP A 59 26.43 -19.58 -8.91
CA TRP A 59 25.52 -18.45 -8.89
C TRP A 59 26.23 -17.17 -8.46
N TRP A 60 27.09 -17.18 -7.43
CA TRP A 60 27.89 -16.00 -7.04
C TRP A 60 28.80 -15.47 -8.16
N ILE A 61 29.41 -16.36 -8.94
CA ILE A 61 30.21 -15.98 -10.12
C ILE A 61 29.33 -15.29 -11.18
N ARG A 62 28.10 -15.79 -11.37
CA ARG A 62 27.15 -15.25 -12.35
C ARG A 62 26.40 -14.00 -11.88
N SER A 63 26.39 -13.70 -10.58
CA SER A 63 25.71 -12.55 -9.97
C SER A 63 26.66 -11.44 -9.52
N THR A 64 27.82 -11.32 -10.18
CA THR A 64 28.70 -10.15 -10.00
C THR A 64 28.23 -8.99 -10.87
N SER A 65 28.57 -7.76 -10.48
CA SER A 65 28.25 -6.56 -11.27
C SER A 65 28.70 -6.62 -12.73
N ARG A 66 29.74 -7.40 -13.05
CA ARG A 66 30.23 -7.61 -14.43
C ARG A 66 29.44 -8.65 -15.23
N THR A 67 28.76 -9.59 -14.58
CA THR A 67 28.13 -10.75 -15.23
C THR A 67 26.61 -10.80 -15.11
N TYR A 68 26.04 -10.00 -14.20
CA TYR A 68 24.60 -9.89 -14.00
C TYR A 68 23.96 -9.17 -15.20
N LYS A 69 23.04 -9.85 -15.89
CA LYS A 69 22.31 -9.33 -17.06
C LYS A 69 20.79 -9.30 -16.87
N LEU A 70 20.31 -9.65 -15.69
CA LEU A 70 18.89 -9.68 -15.39
C LEU A 70 18.41 -8.29 -14.98
N PRO A 71 17.13 -7.96 -15.20
CA PRO A 71 16.55 -6.73 -14.64
C PRO A 71 16.66 -6.75 -13.11
N ASN A 72 16.72 -5.55 -12.52
CA ASN A 72 16.58 -5.42 -11.09
C ASN A 72 15.10 -5.62 -10.73
N HIS A 73 14.85 -6.39 -9.69
CA HIS A 73 13.52 -6.57 -9.13
C HIS A 73 13.59 -6.14 -7.68
N ASN A 74 12.93 -5.04 -7.35
CA ASN A 74 12.86 -4.55 -5.99
C ASN A 74 11.62 -5.10 -5.29
N GLU A 75 10.62 -5.54 -6.06
CA GLU A 75 9.42 -6.17 -5.54
C GLU A 75 9.66 -7.67 -5.43
N ASN A 76 9.25 -8.25 -4.31
CA ASN A 76 9.49 -9.67 -4.03
C ASN A 76 8.24 -10.51 -3.98
N LEU A 77 7.12 -9.94 -3.53
CA LEU A 77 5.85 -10.64 -3.33
C LEU A 77 4.70 -9.78 -3.83
N ALA A 78 3.72 -10.41 -4.47
CA ALA A 78 2.42 -9.83 -4.76
C ALA A 78 1.30 -10.78 -4.31
N ILE A 79 0.23 -10.21 -3.78
CA ILE A 79 -0.94 -10.94 -3.27
C ILE A 79 -2.19 -10.22 -3.78
N GLY A 80 -3.12 -10.93 -4.39
CA GLY A 80 -4.41 -10.33 -4.74
C GLY A 80 -5.15 -10.98 -5.89
N TRP A 81 -5.91 -10.16 -6.59
CA TRP A 81 -6.75 -10.50 -7.71
C TRP A 81 -6.12 -9.97 -8.99
N PHE A 82 -5.91 -10.83 -9.98
CA PHE A 82 -5.18 -10.51 -11.21
C PHE A 82 -6.01 -10.86 -12.43
N THR A 83 -5.76 -10.23 -13.59
CA THR A 83 -6.54 -10.51 -14.81
C THR A 83 -6.14 -11.82 -15.50
N SER A 84 -5.11 -12.50 -15.01
CA SER A 84 -4.67 -13.82 -15.48
C SER A 84 -4.15 -14.69 -14.34
N GLU A 85 -4.15 -16.01 -14.54
CA GLU A 85 -3.64 -16.99 -13.57
C GLU A 85 -2.15 -16.80 -13.22
N ALA A 86 -1.39 -16.25 -14.17
CA ALA A 86 0.05 -16.03 -14.06
C ALA A 86 0.41 -14.64 -14.62
N PRO A 87 0.13 -13.56 -13.88
CA PRO A 87 0.37 -12.21 -14.34
C PRO A 87 1.85 -11.99 -14.61
N LYS A 88 2.18 -11.38 -15.75
CA LYS A 88 3.57 -11.06 -16.11
C LYS A 88 4.17 -9.99 -15.20
N ASN A 89 3.35 -9.06 -14.75
CA ASN A 89 3.77 -7.96 -13.89
C ASN A 89 2.63 -7.55 -12.94
N PRO A 90 2.63 -8.06 -11.70
CA PRO A 90 1.65 -7.69 -10.68
C PRO A 90 1.61 -6.20 -10.31
N LEU A 91 2.61 -5.39 -10.71
CA LEU A 91 2.66 -3.96 -10.42
C LEU A 91 1.67 -3.12 -11.24
N ILE A 92 1.16 -3.69 -12.33
CA ILE A 92 0.27 -3.02 -13.28
C ILE A 92 -1.01 -3.81 -13.54
N ASP A 93 -1.24 -4.89 -12.80
CA ASP A 93 -2.33 -5.84 -13.05
C ASP A 93 -3.22 -6.01 -11.81
N GLY A 94 -4.53 -5.97 -12.04
CA GLY A 94 -5.57 -6.20 -11.05
C GLY A 94 -5.47 -5.37 -9.76
N CYS A 95 -5.98 -5.96 -8.67
CA CYS A 95 -6.05 -5.36 -7.33
C CYS A 95 -5.25 -6.22 -6.35
N GLY A 96 -4.22 -5.65 -5.74
CA GLY A 96 -3.36 -6.41 -4.86
C GLY A 96 -2.41 -5.60 -4.00
N PHE A 97 -1.86 -6.31 -3.03
CA PHE A 97 -0.68 -5.90 -2.29
C PHE A 97 0.58 -6.27 -3.04
N VAL A 98 1.58 -5.41 -2.94
CA VAL A 98 2.93 -5.64 -3.44
C VAL A 98 3.90 -5.32 -2.31
N ILE A 99 4.84 -6.22 -2.03
CA ILE A 99 5.93 -5.96 -1.10
C ILE A 99 7.15 -5.49 -1.89
N HIS A 100 7.54 -4.24 -1.64
CA HIS A 100 8.68 -3.59 -2.26
C HIS A 100 9.86 -3.51 -1.28
N ALA A 101 11.06 -3.84 -1.75
CA ALA A 101 12.29 -3.65 -0.99
C ALA A 101 12.69 -2.18 -1.02
N SER A 102 12.48 -1.47 0.10
CA SER A 102 13.04 -0.14 0.30
C SER A 102 14.49 -0.23 0.77
N GLU A 103 15.38 0.55 0.15
CA GLU A 103 16.75 0.68 0.61
C GLU A 103 16.78 1.35 1.99
N GLY A 104 17.57 0.80 2.93
CA GLY A 104 17.77 1.37 4.27
C GLY A 104 16.66 1.12 5.30
N GLU A 105 15.53 0.54 4.90
CA GLU A 105 14.40 0.22 5.78
C GLU A 105 13.90 -1.21 5.56
N ASN A 106 13.06 -1.72 6.47
CA ASN A 106 12.52 -3.08 6.38
C ASN A 106 11.36 -3.16 5.36
N GLY A 107 11.61 -2.95 4.06
CA GLY A 107 10.59 -3.05 3.01
C GLY A 107 9.35 -2.14 3.16
N GLU A 108 8.52 -2.11 2.13
CA GLU A 108 7.27 -1.34 2.07
C GLU A 108 6.12 -2.23 1.62
N LEU A 109 4.94 -1.99 2.18
CA LEU A 109 3.69 -2.53 1.68
C LEU A 109 3.06 -1.52 0.73
N TRP A 110 2.94 -1.90 -0.53
CA TRP A 110 2.26 -1.13 -1.55
C TRP A 110 0.87 -1.72 -1.85
N THR A 111 -0.05 -0.86 -2.22
CA THR A 111 -1.41 -1.21 -2.68
C THR A 111 -1.62 -0.72 -4.10
N ARG A 112 -2.23 -1.55 -4.93
CA ARG A 112 -2.65 -1.14 -6.28
C ARG A 112 -3.87 -0.22 -6.18
N VAL A 113 -3.74 1.01 -6.69
CA VAL A 113 -4.84 1.98 -6.76
C VAL A 113 -4.86 2.56 -8.17
N GLY A 114 -5.90 2.25 -8.94
CA GLY A 114 -5.95 2.52 -10.38
C GLY A 114 -4.73 1.97 -11.11
N ASN A 115 -3.95 2.87 -11.73
CA ASN A 115 -2.74 2.49 -12.47
C ASN A 115 -1.42 2.70 -11.69
N ARG A 116 -1.48 2.88 -10.36
CA ARG A 116 -0.31 3.14 -9.51
C ARG A 116 -0.21 2.18 -8.35
N CYS A 117 0.94 2.21 -7.69
CA CYS A 117 1.18 1.58 -6.40
C CYS A 117 1.27 2.69 -5.35
N LEU A 118 0.37 2.68 -4.38
CA LEU A 118 0.38 3.58 -3.22
C LEU A 118 1.14 2.91 -2.08
N SER A 119 2.16 3.57 -1.54
CA SER A 119 2.87 3.08 -0.35
C SER A 119 1.99 3.25 0.88
N ALA A 120 1.48 2.13 1.41
CA ALA A 120 0.59 2.11 2.57
C ALA A 120 1.39 2.16 3.87
N PHE A 121 2.48 1.39 3.96
CA PHE A 121 3.39 1.40 5.12
C PHE A 121 4.83 1.18 4.72
N ARG A 122 5.72 1.81 5.48
CA ARG A 122 7.17 1.58 5.42
C ARG A 122 7.60 0.78 6.64
N GLN A 123 8.80 0.18 6.57
CA GLN A 123 9.38 -0.63 7.64
C GLN A 123 8.53 -1.87 8.00
N LEU A 124 7.90 -2.48 6.99
CA LEU A 124 7.11 -3.70 7.11
C LEU A 124 7.87 -4.81 7.85
N LYS A 125 7.32 -5.30 8.96
CA LYS A 125 7.95 -6.37 9.75
C LYS A 125 7.85 -7.74 9.05
N ASN A 126 8.87 -8.59 9.22
CA ASN A 126 8.88 -9.97 8.72
C ASN A 126 8.14 -10.89 9.72
N ILE A 127 6.86 -10.63 9.94
CA ILE A 127 5.98 -11.39 10.84
C ILE A 127 4.79 -11.95 10.04
N GLU A 128 3.96 -12.76 10.68
CA GLU A 128 2.69 -13.19 10.09
C GLU A 128 1.71 -12.02 9.99
N ILE A 129 1.25 -11.77 8.76
CA ILE A 129 0.29 -10.73 8.42
C ILE A 129 -0.88 -11.36 7.67
N HIS A 130 -2.08 -10.97 8.08
CA HIS A 130 -3.33 -11.26 7.41
C HIS A 130 -3.66 -10.12 6.47
N TYR A 131 -3.69 -10.41 5.18
CA TYR A 131 -4.10 -9.51 4.12
C TYR A 131 -5.52 -9.85 3.69
N LEU A 132 -6.40 -8.86 3.63
CA LEU A 132 -7.74 -9.00 3.06
C LEU A 132 -7.88 -8.00 1.91
N ILE A 133 -8.24 -8.53 0.74
CA ILE A 133 -8.52 -7.75 -0.46
C ILE A 133 -9.96 -8.07 -0.86
N ALA A 134 -10.85 -7.13 -0.56
CA ALA A 134 -12.27 -7.24 -0.86
C ALA A 134 -12.57 -6.47 -2.15
N LEU A 135 -13.01 -7.19 -3.19
CA LEU A 135 -13.48 -6.56 -4.42
C LEU A 135 -14.84 -5.91 -4.17
N ARG A 136 -15.05 -4.79 -4.85
CA ARG A 136 -16.34 -4.08 -4.93
C ARG A 136 -16.86 -4.17 -6.36
N GLU A 137 -18.05 -3.62 -6.60
CA GLU A 137 -18.54 -3.44 -7.98
C GLU A 137 -17.52 -2.67 -8.83
N PHE A 138 -16.93 -1.63 -8.24
CA PHE A 138 -15.78 -0.92 -8.78
C PHE A 138 -14.67 -0.90 -7.74
N GLY A 139 -13.51 -1.43 -8.12
CA GLY A 139 -12.31 -1.37 -7.31
C GLY A 139 -12.23 -2.40 -6.19
N ALA A 140 -11.48 -2.06 -5.15
CA ALA A 140 -11.23 -2.93 -4.01
C ALA A 140 -10.97 -2.13 -2.72
N VAL A 141 -11.17 -2.77 -1.57
CA VAL A 141 -10.72 -2.25 -0.27
C VAL A 141 -9.69 -3.21 0.29
N TYR A 142 -8.60 -2.62 0.78
CA TYR A 142 -7.43 -3.31 1.27
C TYR A 142 -7.41 -3.23 2.79
N TYR A 143 -7.28 -4.37 3.47
CA TYR A 143 -7.07 -4.43 4.91
C TYR A 143 -5.83 -5.25 5.22
N ALA A 144 -5.16 -4.88 6.30
CA ALA A 144 -4.08 -5.66 6.87
C ALA A 144 -4.20 -5.72 8.39
N ALA A 145 -3.82 -6.86 8.95
CA ALA A 145 -3.63 -7.05 10.38
C ALA A 145 -2.43 -7.96 10.63
N ALA A 146 -1.64 -7.64 11.64
CA ALA A 146 -0.52 -8.46 12.06
C ALA A 146 -0.94 -9.37 13.22
N MET A 147 -0.36 -10.57 13.30
CA MET A 147 -0.57 -11.48 14.44
C MET A 147 -0.06 -10.92 15.76
N GLU A 148 0.93 -10.03 15.69
CA GLU A 148 1.49 -9.28 16.81
C GLU A 148 1.39 -7.77 16.54
N GLY A 149 1.49 -6.94 17.57
CA GLY A 149 1.50 -5.49 17.41
C GLY A 149 2.60 -5.02 16.44
N ALA A 150 2.21 -4.53 15.27
CA ALA A 150 3.10 -3.98 14.25
C ALA A 150 2.74 -2.52 13.98
N TYR A 151 3.78 -1.71 13.78
CA TYR A 151 3.59 -0.30 13.48
C TYR A 151 2.76 -0.14 12.20
N GLY A 152 1.74 0.71 12.25
CA GLY A 152 0.82 0.96 11.13
C GLY A 152 -0.29 -0.09 10.94
N MET A 153 -0.23 -1.26 11.58
CA MET A 153 -1.23 -2.32 11.40
C MET A 153 -2.03 -2.56 12.68
N ALA A 154 -3.29 -2.95 12.51
CA ALA A 154 -4.05 -3.52 13.61
C ALA A 154 -3.50 -4.90 14.00
N ALA A 155 -3.72 -5.29 15.26
CA ALA A 155 -3.48 -6.65 15.71
C ALA A 155 -4.75 -7.50 15.54
N VAL A 156 -4.59 -8.74 15.07
CA VAL A 156 -5.68 -9.74 14.99
C VAL A 156 -6.35 -9.88 16.38
N PRO A 157 -7.70 -9.95 16.46
CA PRO A 157 -8.67 -10.12 15.37
C PRO A 157 -9.12 -8.83 14.67
N MET A 158 -8.62 -7.67 15.08
CA MET A 158 -9.02 -6.40 14.48
C MET A 158 -8.26 -6.19 13.16
N MET A 159 -8.96 -5.68 12.15
CA MET A 159 -8.36 -5.25 10.89
C MET A 159 -8.67 -3.77 10.65
N ARG A 160 -7.75 -3.05 10.02
CA ARG A 160 -7.97 -1.68 9.57
C ARG A 160 -7.90 -1.61 8.04
N PRO A 161 -8.74 -0.80 7.39
CA PRO A 161 -8.56 -0.50 5.98
C PRO A 161 -7.28 0.34 5.82
N ILE A 162 -6.52 0.06 4.77
CA ILE A 162 -5.20 0.67 4.53
C ILE A 162 -5.12 1.38 3.18
N ALA A 163 -6.02 1.05 2.26
CA ALA A 163 -6.24 1.79 1.02
C ALA A 163 -7.61 1.42 0.42
N ILE A 164 -8.10 2.28 -0.46
CA ILE A 164 -9.26 2.04 -1.31
C ILE A 164 -8.80 2.19 -2.77
N ASP A 165 -9.06 1.21 -3.61
CA ASP A 165 -9.03 1.39 -5.07
C ASP A 165 -10.46 1.62 -5.54
N PRO A 166 -10.81 2.75 -6.14
CA PRO A 166 -12.14 2.99 -6.68
C PRO A 166 -12.25 2.73 -8.20
N PHE A 167 -11.18 2.29 -8.87
CA PHE A 167 -11.10 2.36 -10.34
C PHE A 167 -11.12 1.02 -11.08
N ASN A 168 -10.82 -0.09 -10.40
CA ASN A 168 -10.79 -1.40 -11.07
C ASN A 168 -12.20 -1.81 -11.56
N SER A 169 -12.29 -2.36 -12.77
CA SER A 169 -13.54 -2.83 -13.37
C SER A 169 -13.36 -4.19 -14.07
N ASP A 170 -12.36 -4.96 -13.65
CA ASP A 170 -12.04 -6.25 -14.26
C ASP A 170 -13.14 -7.27 -13.94
N ALA A 171 -13.84 -7.73 -14.97
CA ALA A 171 -14.97 -8.65 -14.82
C ALA A 171 -14.56 -10.08 -14.42
N LEU A 172 -13.36 -10.50 -14.82
CA LEU A 172 -12.80 -11.82 -14.50
C LEU A 172 -11.43 -11.64 -13.87
N VAL A 173 -11.26 -12.21 -12.68
CA VAL A 173 -10.03 -12.13 -11.92
C VAL A 173 -9.66 -13.47 -11.30
N TYR A 174 -8.37 -13.65 -11.06
CA TYR A 174 -7.75 -14.84 -10.50
C TYR A 174 -7.07 -14.46 -9.19
N ALA A 175 -7.40 -15.19 -8.13
CA ALA A 175 -6.72 -15.06 -6.85
C ALA A 175 -5.31 -15.64 -6.95
N GLY A 176 -4.30 -14.87 -6.53
CA GLY A 176 -2.90 -15.25 -6.67
C GLY A 176 -2.01 -14.79 -5.52
N VAL A 177 -0.98 -15.60 -5.25
CA VAL A 177 0.18 -15.23 -4.43
C VAL A 177 1.42 -15.49 -5.30
N HIS A 178 2.13 -14.44 -5.67
CA HIS A 178 3.25 -14.50 -6.61
C HIS A 178 4.52 -14.02 -5.92
N GLN A 179 5.56 -14.86 -5.91
CA GLN A 179 6.86 -14.52 -5.36
C GLN A 179 7.89 -14.53 -6.48
N CYS A 180 8.51 -13.38 -6.76
CA CYS A 180 9.53 -13.24 -7.80
C CYS A 180 10.96 -13.28 -7.24
N VAL A 181 11.18 -12.89 -5.97
CA VAL A 181 12.50 -12.91 -5.33
C VAL A 181 12.42 -13.52 -3.94
N LEU A 182 13.29 -14.50 -3.64
CA LEU A 182 13.40 -15.15 -2.31
C LEU A 182 14.81 -14.95 -1.74
N GLY A 183 14.93 -13.98 -0.84
CA GLY A 183 16.15 -13.67 -0.10
C GLY A 183 17.18 -12.82 -0.86
N GLN A 184 18.22 -12.42 -0.14
CA GLN A 184 19.33 -11.60 -0.64
C GLN A 184 20.65 -12.37 -0.52
N ILE A 185 21.51 -12.25 -1.54
CA ILE A 185 22.91 -12.73 -1.50
C ILE A 185 23.03 -14.22 -1.09
N GLY A 186 22.15 -15.07 -1.64
CA GLY A 186 22.21 -16.51 -1.47
C GLY A 186 21.76 -17.02 -0.09
N PHE A 187 21.31 -16.17 0.83
CA PHE A 187 20.50 -16.59 1.97
C PHE A 187 19.05 -16.72 1.51
N ARG A 188 18.39 -17.81 1.89
CA ARG A 188 16.96 -18.03 1.65
C ARG A 188 16.27 -18.02 2.99
N VAL A 189 15.28 -17.14 3.12
CA VAL A 189 14.30 -17.24 4.19
C VAL A 189 13.00 -17.64 3.51
N ASP A 190 12.34 -18.65 4.03
CA ASP A 190 11.16 -19.22 3.39
C ASP A 190 9.95 -18.30 3.62
N THR A 191 9.32 -17.88 2.53
CA THR A 191 7.95 -17.35 2.58
C THR A 191 6.99 -18.49 2.90
N ARG A 192 6.11 -18.30 3.87
CA ARG A 192 5.14 -19.30 4.31
C ARG A 192 3.73 -18.73 4.16
N VAL A 193 2.96 -19.31 3.24
CA VAL A 193 1.51 -19.08 3.16
C VAL A 193 0.85 -20.05 4.11
N HIS A 194 0.24 -19.53 5.17
CA HIS A 194 -0.40 -20.35 6.22
C HIS A 194 -1.83 -20.70 5.85
N ALA A 195 -2.55 -19.75 5.25
CA ALA A 195 -3.93 -19.94 4.83
C ALA A 195 -4.28 -19.00 3.67
N ILE A 196 -5.17 -19.47 2.79
CA ILE A 196 -5.88 -18.65 1.81
C ILE A 196 -7.36 -18.98 1.94
N GLN A 197 -8.19 -17.95 2.05
CA GLN A 197 -9.64 -18.08 2.03
C GLN A 197 -10.23 -17.14 1.00
N ILE A 198 -11.14 -17.66 0.19
CA ILE A 198 -11.89 -16.89 -0.79
C ILE A 198 -13.36 -17.08 -0.47
N GLN A 199 -14.06 -15.95 -0.27
CA GLN A 199 -15.46 -15.95 0.09
C GLN A 199 -16.11 -14.69 -0.48
N ARG A 200 -17.41 -14.82 -0.77
CA ARG A 200 -18.30 -13.70 -1.06
C ARG A 200 -18.84 -13.15 0.26
N LEU A 201 -18.66 -11.86 0.49
CA LEU A 201 -19.10 -11.17 1.69
C LEU A 201 -20.13 -10.11 1.29
N GLU A 202 -21.40 -10.32 1.65
CA GLU A 202 -22.49 -9.42 1.22
C GLU A 202 -22.36 -8.00 1.77
N ASP A 203 -21.72 -7.82 2.94
CA ASP A 203 -21.48 -6.49 3.51
C ASP A 203 -20.61 -5.59 2.60
N PHE A 204 -19.74 -6.18 1.78
CA PHE A 204 -18.90 -5.46 0.82
C PHE A 204 -19.61 -5.16 -0.51
N ALA A 205 -20.79 -5.72 -0.74
CA ALA A 205 -21.60 -5.44 -1.92
C ALA A 205 -22.39 -4.11 -1.79
N ARG A 206 -22.45 -3.52 -0.60
CA ARG A 206 -23.10 -2.22 -0.36
C ARG A 206 -22.24 -1.07 -0.91
N PRO A 207 -22.84 0.08 -1.29
CA PRO A 207 -22.11 1.21 -1.86
C PRO A 207 -20.88 1.65 -1.06
N PHE A 208 -20.97 1.68 0.27
CA PHE A 208 -19.87 2.06 1.17
C PHE A 208 -19.20 0.87 1.88
N GLY A 209 -19.54 -0.37 1.52
CA GLY A 209 -18.99 -1.58 2.12
C GLY A 209 -19.08 -1.59 3.64
N THR A 210 -17.94 -1.71 4.32
CA THR A 210 -17.82 -1.72 5.79
C THR A 210 -17.45 -0.34 6.37
N ALA A 211 -17.62 0.75 5.63
CA ALA A 211 -17.36 2.08 6.18
C ALA A 211 -18.31 2.35 7.37
N HIS A 212 -17.83 3.12 8.35
CA HIS A 212 -18.66 3.57 9.46
C HIS A 212 -19.37 4.90 9.17
N ALA A 213 -18.89 5.63 8.17
CA ALA A 213 -19.49 6.85 7.65
C ALA A 213 -19.21 6.96 6.13
N GLY A 214 -20.15 7.51 5.37
CA GLY A 214 -20.06 7.61 3.91
C GLY A 214 -21.23 8.38 3.31
N ASP A 215 -20.96 9.10 2.22
CA ASP A 215 -21.95 9.92 1.52
C ASP A 215 -21.54 10.02 0.06
N SER A 216 -22.47 9.83 -0.89
CA SER A 216 -22.17 10.06 -2.30
C SER A 216 -22.10 11.55 -2.64
N LEU A 217 -22.63 12.39 -1.74
CA LEU A 217 -22.79 13.83 -1.89
C LEU A 217 -23.63 14.21 -3.11
N THR A 218 -24.49 13.27 -3.54
CA THR A 218 -25.45 13.50 -4.62
C THR A 218 -26.79 13.99 -4.06
N GLU A 219 -27.76 14.27 -4.93
CA GLU A 219 -29.09 14.87 -4.64
C GLU A 219 -29.11 16.42 -4.63
N ASN A 220 -30.30 17.04 -4.56
CA ASN A 220 -30.53 18.48 -4.79
C ASN A 220 -30.83 19.23 -3.48
N ASP A 221 -30.01 19.04 -2.45
CA ASP A 221 -30.18 19.67 -1.14
C ASP A 221 -28.85 20.23 -0.58
N ASN A 222 -28.92 20.89 0.58
CA ASN A 222 -27.73 21.41 1.25
C ASN A 222 -26.91 20.28 1.89
N VAL A 223 -25.61 20.51 2.11
CA VAL A 223 -24.73 19.49 2.70
C VAL A 223 -25.07 19.19 4.17
N GLU A 224 -25.67 20.11 4.92
CA GLU A 224 -25.87 20.07 6.39
C GLU A 224 -26.87 19.01 6.91
N ASP A 225 -27.17 18.00 6.12
CA ASP A 225 -28.06 16.89 6.47
C ASP A 225 -27.30 15.65 6.97
N MET A 226 -28.06 14.62 7.33
CA MET A 226 -27.48 13.30 7.65
C MET A 226 -26.77 12.74 6.42
N ALA A 227 -25.60 12.12 6.65
CA ALA A 227 -24.94 11.36 5.60
C ALA A 227 -25.74 10.09 5.26
N GLU A 228 -25.60 9.60 4.03
CA GLU A 228 -26.24 8.35 3.59
C GLU A 228 -25.91 7.16 4.49
N LEU A 229 -24.70 7.15 5.02
CA LEU A 229 -24.25 6.19 6.01
C LEU A 229 -23.53 6.96 7.13
N GLY A 230 -24.08 6.91 8.34
CA GLY A 230 -23.37 7.28 9.57
C GLY A 230 -22.92 8.74 9.66
N GLY A 231 -23.43 9.44 10.68
CA GLY A 231 -22.98 10.78 11.02
C GLY A 231 -23.77 11.90 10.36
N ILE A 232 -23.36 13.13 10.69
CA ILE A 232 -24.03 14.36 10.28
C ILE A 232 -22.99 15.33 9.73
N TRP A 233 -23.27 15.92 8.59
CA TRP A 233 -22.42 16.96 8.01
C TRP A 233 -22.63 18.29 8.73
N ARG A 234 -21.55 19.05 8.86
CA ARG A 234 -21.58 20.43 9.35
C ARG A 234 -20.75 21.29 8.41
N ALA A 235 -21.36 22.32 7.84
CA ALA A 235 -20.59 23.34 7.13
C ALA A 235 -19.81 24.15 8.15
N LEU A 236 -18.50 24.28 7.94
CA LEU A 236 -17.63 25.12 8.75
C LEU A 236 -17.37 26.47 8.08
N HIS A 237 -17.39 26.49 6.75
CA HIS A 237 -17.17 27.70 5.97
C HIS A 237 -17.79 27.58 4.57
N GLY A 238 -18.32 28.69 4.05
CA GLY A 238 -18.91 28.75 2.71
C GLY A 238 -20.13 27.84 2.53
N ASN A 239 -20.66 27.82 1.32
CA ASN A 239 -21.82 27.04 0.94
C ASN A 239 -21.40 25.88 0.04
N ILE A 240 -21.84 24.67 0.38
CA ILE A 240 -21.63 23.47 -0.44
C ILE A 240 -23.00 22.95 -0.85
N HIS A 241 -23.20 22.82 -2.15
CA HIS A 241 -24.44 22.34 -2.75
C HIS A 241 -24.23 20.94 -3.31
N ARG A 242 -25.11 20.02 -2.93
CA ARG A 242 -25.18 18.70 -3.56
C ARG A 242 -25.75 18.84 -4.98
N THR A 243 -25.29 17.98 -5.87
CA THR A 243 -25.80 17.88 -7.24
C THR A 243 -25.87 16.43 -7.66
N VAL A 244 -26.50 16.15 -8.80
CA VAL A 244 -26.51 14.79 -9.37
C VAL A 244 -25.12 14.20 -9.66
N ALA A 245 -24.06 15.02 -9.69
CA ALA A 245 -22.68 14.60 -9.96
C ALA A 245 -21.76 14.71 -8.72
N GLY A 246 -22.32 14.96 -7.54
CA GLY A 246 -21.58 15.17 -6.30
C GLY A 246 -21.70 16.61 -5.78
N ALA A 247 -20.88 16.96 -4.79
CA ALA A 247 -20.89 18.29 -4.19
C ALA A 247 -20.03 19.30 -4.96
N LEU A 248 -20.51 20.55 -5.02
CA LEU A 248 -19.73 21.68 -5.51
C LEU A 248 -19.97 22.93 -4.66
N THR A 249 -19.06 23.89 -4.77
CA THR A 249 -19.24 25.24 -4.22
C THR A 249 -19.12 26.28 -5.32
N ARG A 250 -19.83 27.39 -5.14
CA ARG A 250 -19.66 28.61 -5.95
C ARG A 250 -18.86 29.69 -5.21
N ASP A 251 -18.58 29.47 -3.94
CA ASP A 251 -17.77 30.35 -3.12
C ASP A 251 -16.29 30.10 -3.44
N ASP A 252 -15.43 31.10 -3.17
CA ASP A 252 -13.99 30.97 -3.39
C ASP A 252 -13.36 29.85 -2.54
N HIS A 253 -13.99 29.56 -1.39
CA HIS A 253 -13.60 28.52 -0.45
C HIS A 253 -14.83 28.04 0.31
N ALA A 254 -14.94 26.73 0.46
CA ALA A 254 -15.95 26.10 1.29
C ALA A 254 -15.39 24.85 1.96
N MET A 255 -15.90 24.53 3.15
CA MET A 255 -15.44 23.43 3.97
C MET A 255 -16.60 22.88 4.79
N ALA A 256 -16.74 21.56 4.78
CA ALA A 256 -17.64 20.84 5.67
C ALA A 256 -16.90 19.65 6.29
N ILE A 257 -17.37 19.24 7.47
CA ILE A 257 -16.88 18.06 8.19
C ILE A 257 -18.04 17.10 8.44
N LEU A 258 -17.77 15.80 8.35
CA LEU A 258 -18.70 14.75 8.73
C LEU A 258 -18.38 14.29 10.15
N ASP A 259 -19.30 14.47 11.09
CA ASP A 259 -19.20 13.91 12.43
C ASP A 259 -19.61 12.43 12.38
N ALA A 260 -18.63 11.55 12.17
CA ALA A 260 -18.82 10.11 12.02
C ALA A 260 -19.13 9.37 13.35
N GLY A 261 -19.16 10.08 14.49
CA GLY A 261 -19.42 9.51 15.83
C GLY A 261 -18.31 8.59 16.39
N ALA A 262 -17.28 8.27 15.60
CA ALA A 262 -16.11 7.50 16.00
C ALA A 262 -14.89 7.94 15.18
N SER A 263 -13.68 7.60 15.66
CA SER A 263 -12.44 7.88 14.93
C SER A 263 -12.35 7.09 13.62
N SER A 264 -12.12 7.80 12.52
CA SER A 264 -11.83 7.23 11.19
C SER A 264 -10.33 6.97 11.04
N GLY A 265 -9.94 5.75 10.67
CA GLY A 265 -8.54 5.41 10.39
C GLY A 265 -8.12 5.64 8.94
N LEU A 266 -9.07 5.57 7.99
CA LEU A 266 -8.86 5.86 6.58
C LEU A 266 -10.01 6.75 6.11
N VAL A 267 -9.68 7.88 5.50
CA VAL A 267 -10.63 8.79 4.85
C VAL A 267 -10.34 8.81 3.36
N HIS A 268 -11.38 8.76 2.53
CA HIS A 268 -11.27 8.73 1.07
C HIS A 268 -12.32 9.63 0.43
N VAL A 269 -11.94 10.34 -0.63
CA VAL A 269 -12.86 11.10 -1.47
C VAL A 269 -12.47 10.97 -2.94
N LEU A 270 -13.47 11.01 -3.81
CA LEU A 270 -13.29 11.18 -5.25
C LEU A 270 -13.46 12.66 -5.60
N VAL A 271 -12.50 13.20 -6.36
CA VAL A 271 -12.53 14.58 -6.83
C VAL A 271 -12.57 14.58 -8.35
N ASP A 272 -13.72 14.98 -8.91
CA ASP A 272 -13.86 15.26 -10.32
C ASP A 272 -13.46 16.70 -10.62
N THR A 273 -12.74 16.89 -11.72
CA THR A 273 -12.20 18.19 -12.11
C THR A 273 -12.73 18.61 -13.48
N GLY A 274 -13.05 19.89 -13.63
CA GLY A 274 -13.39 20.48 -14.92
C GLY A 274 -12.17 20.84 -15.77
N GLN A 275 -12.38 21.67 -16.79
CA GLN A 275 -11.32 22.17 -17.68
C GLN A 275 -10.25 22.98 -16.94
N ALA A 276 -10.66 23.78 -15.97
CA ALA A 276 -9.77 24.46 -15.03
C ALA A 276 -9.91 23.77 -13.66
N ALA A 277 -8.90 22.97 -13.29
CA ALA A 277 -8.92 22.25 -12.02
C ALA A 277 -8.73 23.24 -10.86
N ALA A 278 -9.81 23.50 -10.14
CA ALA A 278 -9.78 24.21 -8.86
C ALA A 278 -9.10 23.35 -7.79
N ALA A 279 -8.68 23.98 -6.69
CA ALA A 279 -8.16 23.24 -5.55
C ALA A 279 -9.29 22.47 -4.84
N ALA A 280 -8.97 21.29 -4.33
CA ALA A 280 -9.84 20.47 -3.50
C ALA A 280 -9.00 19.86 -2.36
N GLY A 281 -9.64 19.23 -1.39
CA GLY A 281 -8.89 18.59 -0.31
C GLY A 281 -9.69 17.70 0.61
N LEU A 282 -8.95 17.04 1.50
CA LEU A 282 -9.48 16.24 2.59
C LEU A 282 -9.15 16.90 3.92
N VAL A 283 -10.16 17.04 4.77
CA VAL A 283 -10.01 17.48 6.16
C VAL A 283 -10.16 16.27 7.08
N TRP A 284 -9.27 16.14 8.06
CA TRP A 284 -9.38 15.13 9.12
C TRP A 284 -8.87 15.70 10.44
N ARG A 285 -9.19 15.01 11.55
CA ARG A 285 -8.95 15.52 12.91
C ARG A 285 -9.45 16.96 13.10
N GLY A 286 -10.55 17.30 12.41
CA GLY A 286 -11.15 18.64 12.47
C GLY A 286 -11.99 18.79 13.73
N CYS A 287 -11.61 19.73 14.59
CA CYS A 287 -12.37 20.08 15.78
C CYS A 287 -13.36 21.22 15.48
N ASP A 288 -12.87 22.22 14.76
CA ASP A 288 -13.60 23.44 14.40
C ASP A 288 -12.96 24.07 13.14
N ARG A 289 -13.42 25.26 12.77
CA ARG A 289 -12.95 26.01 11.59
C ARG A 289 -11.51 26.53 11.72
N GLU A 290 -10.88 26.44 12.89
CA GLU A 290 -9.55 27.00 13.20
C GLU A 290 -8.52 25.91 13.54
N ASN A 291 -8.96 24.66 13.75
CA ASN A 291 -8.12 23.56 14.21
C ASN A 291 -8.44 22.26 13.45
N PHE A 292 -7.61 21.96 12.44
CA PHE A 292 -7.78 20.76 11.61
C PHE A 292 -6.49 20.41 10.83
N TRP A 293 -6.46 19.20 10.27
CA TRP A 293 -5.48 18.81 9.26
C TRP A 293 -6.12 18.86 7.87
N LEU A 294 -5.35 19.27 6.87
CA LEU A 294 -5.81 19.44 5.50
C LEU A 294 -4.78 18.89 4.50
N LEU A 295 -5.24 18.01 3.62
CA LEU A 295 -4.54 17.62 2.41
C LEU A 295 -5.15 18.43 1.28
N LYS A 296 -4.47 19.51 0.88
CA LYS A 296 -4.91 20.40 -0.19
C LYS A 296 -4.23 19.99 -1.50
N VAL A 297 -5.01 19.79 -2.55
CA VAL A 297 -4.51 19.40 -3.88
C VAL A 297 -5.04 20.36 -4.93
N SER A 298 -4.19 20.79 -5.85
CA SER A 298 -4.50 21.74 -6.90
C SER A 298 -3.77 21.39 -8.19
N ALA A 299 -3.92 22.21 -9.23
CA ALA A 299 -3.11 22.11 -10.45
C ALA A 299 -1.60 22.32 -10.21
N GLU A 300 -1.21 22.97 -9.11
CA GLU A 300 0.20 23.26 -8.80
C GLU A 300 0.90 22.14 -8.02
N GLY A 301 0.12 21.29 -7.35
CA GLY A 301 0.65 20.25 -6.49
C GLY A 301 -0.28 19.91 -5.33
N CYS A 302 0.31 19.27 -4.33
CA CYS A 302 -0.33 18.80 -3.12
C CYS A 302 0.42 19.33 -1.90
N ASP A 303 -0.30 19.86 -0.92
CA ASP A 303 0.23 20.35 0.35
C ASP A 303 -0.48 19.64 1.51
N LEU A 304 0.31 19.14 2.44
CA LEU A 304 -0.14 18.70 3.75
C LEU A 304 -0.01 19.87 4.72
N LEU A 305 -1.15 20.36 5.18
CA LEU A 305 -1.28 21.53 6.03
C LEU A 305 -1.79 21.11 7.41
N ARG A 306 -1.26 21.74 8.45
CA ARG A 306 -1.83 21.74 9.80
C ARG A 306 -2.34 23.15 10.07
N VAL A 307 -3.62 23.27 10.43
CA VAL A 307 -4.24 24.53 10.80
C VAL A 307 -4.46 24.52 12.30
N GLU A 308 -3.85 25.47 13.00
CA GLU A 308 -4.01 25.65 14.44
C GLU A 308 -4.30 27.10 14.75
N GLN A 309 -5.38 27.37 15.48
CA GLN A 309 -5.84 28.73 15.78
C GLN A 309 -5.96 29.59 14.51
N GLY A 310 -6.41 28.98 13.41
CA GLY A 310 -6.57 29.63 12.10
C GLY A 310 -5.27 29.86 11.32
N VAL A 311 -4.11 29.46 11.85
CA VAL A 311 -2.82 29.62 11.17
C VAL A 311 -2.47 28.36 10.39
N GLU A 312 -2.36 28.48 9.08
CA GLU A 312 -1.93 27.39 8.20
C GLU A 312 -0.41 27.21 8.25
N THR A 313 0.05 26.00 8.58
CA THR A 313 1.46 25.61 8.51
C THR A 313 1.64 24.44 7.55
N ALA A 314 2.49 24.61 6.54
CA ALA A 314 2.85 23.52 5.64
C ALA A 314 3.79 22.52 6.33
N VAL A 315 3.34 21.27 6.41
CA VAL A 315 4.10 20.15 6.97
C VAL A 315 4.89 19.44 5.87
N ALA A 316 4.29 19.28 4.70
CA ALA A 316 4.93 18.71 3.52
C ALA A 316 4.27 19.25 2.24
N SER A 317 5.04 19.28 1.16
CA SER A 317 4.58 19.71 -0.16
C SER A 317 5.14 18.80 -1.25
N ASP A 318 4.32 18.53 -2.26
CA ASP A 318 4.73 17.78 -3.45
C ASP A 318 4.14 18.39 -4.72
N LYS A 319 5.02 18.77 -5.64
CA LYS A 319 4.66 19.36 -6.93
C LYS A 319 4.38 18.32 -8.02
N ARG A 320 4.70 17.05 -7.78
CA ARG A 320 4.52 15.97 -8.76
C ARG A 320 3.07 15.47 -8.79
N HIS A 321 2.43 15.42 -7.63
CA HIS A 321 1.05 14.97 -7.49
C HIS A 321 0.13 16.19 -7.50
N ARG A 322 -0.49 16.42 -8.66
CA ARG A 322 -1.38 17.55 -8.94
C ARG A 322 -2.67 17.08 -9.58
N LEU A 323 -3.72 17.87 -9.40
CA LEU A 323 -4.99 17.69 -10.11
C LEU A 323 -4.76 17.94 -11.60
N LYS A 324 -5.21 16.97 -12.40
CA LYS A 324 -5.27 17.07 -13.86
C LYS A 324 -6.69 17.46 -14.25
N PRO A 325 -6.87 18.35 -15.25
CA PRO A 325 -8.20 18.75 -15.71
C PRO A 325 -8.96 17.56 -16.34
N ASN A 326 -10.29 17.62 -16.31
CA ASN A 326 -11.21 16.62 -16.85
C ASN A 326 -10.86 15.19 -16.44
N SER A 327 -10.50 15.01 -15.16
CA SER A 327 -10.09 13.72 -14.61
C SER A 327 -10.69 13.52 -13.22
N THR A 328 -10.97 12.27 -12.88
CA THR A 328 -11.31 11.83 -11.52
C THR A 328 -10.03 11.52 -10.76
N HIS A 329 -9.90 12.06 -9.55
CA HIS A 329 -8.79 11.80 -8.64
C HIS A 329 -9.27 11.09 -7.39
N SER A 330 -8.45 10.18 -6.87
CA SER A 330 -8.69 9.51 -5.59
C SER A 330 -7.75 10.10 -4.56
N LEU A 331 -8.31 10.80 -3.57
CA LEU A 331 -7.55 11.35 -2.44
C LEU A 331 -7.85 10.52 -1.21
N GLN A 332 -6.82 10.08 -0.48
CA GLN A 332 -7.01 9.29 0.72
C GLN A 332 -5.95 9.61 1.77
N VAL A 333 -6.37 9.54 3.03
CA VAL A 333 -5.52 9.78 4.20
C VAL A 333 -5.68 8.59 5.14
N LEU A 334 -4.55 7.95 5.45
CA LEU A 334 -4.43 6.92 6.47
C LEU A 334 -3.83 7.57 7.72
N ASP A 335 -4.58 7.56 8.82
CA ASP A 335 -4.28 8.34 10.05
C ASP A 335 -3.75 7.51 11.22
#